data_AF-A0A182HRH9-F1
#
_entry.id   AF-A0A182HRH9-F1
#
_cell.length_a   1.000
_cell.length_b   1.000
_cell.length_c   1.000
_cell.angle_alpha   90.00
_cell.angle_beta   90.00
_cell.angle_gamma   90.00
#
_symmetry.space_group_name_H-M   'P 1'
#
loop_
_entity.id
_entity.type
_entity.pdbx_description
1 polymer ?
#
loop_
_entity_poly.entity_id
_entity_poly.type
_entity_poly.pdbx_seq_one_letter_code
_entity_poly.pdbx_strand_id
1 'polypeptide(L)'
;MAPRRKRAAAAKSTETAAKKAKPEESSSTPVEESQDGAYRKAAEVHSGLCELAPEHKFQLVLNEDGKPRRGAFEISIAKGKDGEKVLVWSGLPKGPPRKDKFPEPKTILDDVLKVLKK
;
A
#
# COMPACT_ATOMS: atom_id res chain seq x y z
N MET A 1 -28.72 -7.62 -54.16
CA MET A 1 -29.24 -8.58 -53.16
C MET A 1 -28.20 -9.69 -53.04
N ALA A 2 -27.45 -9.74 -51.94
CA ALA A 2 -26.42 -10.75 -51.66
C ALA A 2 -26.38 -10.98 -50.13
N PRO A 3 -26.16 -12.20 -49.64
CA PRO A 3 -26.61 -12.62 -48.32
C PRO A 3 -25.73 -12.07 -47.18
N ARG A 4 -26.41 -11.62 -46.12
CA ARG A 4 -25.86 -11.04 -44.89
C ARG A 4 -24.94 -12.05 -44.20
N ARG A 5 -23.64 -11.73 -44.04
CA ARG A 5 -22.76 -12.45 -43.11
C ARG A 5 -23.26 -12.24 -41.67
N LYS A 6 -23.94 -13.25 -41.15
CA LYS A 6 -24.38 -13.39 -39.77
C LYS A 6 -23.15 -13.58 -38.88
N ARG A 7 -22.77 -12.59 -38.08
CA ARG A 7 -21.81 -12.76 -36.98
C ARG A 7 -22.53 -13.56 -35.89
N ALA A 8 -22.16 -14.84 -35.77
CA ALA A 8 -22.59 -15.70 -34.69
C ALA A 8 -21.79 -15.37 -33.41
N ALA A 9 -22.52 -15.30 -32.30
CA ALA A 9 -22.01 -15.19 -30.95
C ALA A 9 -21.24 -16.45 -30.54
N ALA A 10 -20.17 -16.28 -29.76
CA ALA A 10 -19.61 -17.32 -28.91
C ALA A 10 -18.93 -16.66 -27.70
N ALA A 11 -19.75 -16.26 -26.74
CA ALA A 11 -19.32 -16.12 -25.35
C ALA A 11 -19.15 -17.54 -24.79
N LYS A 12 -17.96 -17.88 -24.30
CA LYS A 12 -17.71 -19.02 -23.41
C LYS A 12 -16.83 -18.53 -22.27
N SER A 13 -17.49 -18.02 -21.23
CA SER A 13 -16.93 -17.92 -19.89
C SER A 13 -17.38 -19.18 -19.15
N THR A 14 -16.44 -20.10 -18.91
CA THR A 14 -16.67 -21.26 -18.06
C THR A 14 -16.40 -20.88 -16.61
N GLU A 15 -17.50 -20.74 -15.88
CA GLU A 15 -17.59 -20.85 -14.44
C GLU A 15 -17.43 -22.33 -14.04
N THR A 16 -16.55 -22.61 -13.07
CA THR A 16 -16.60 -23.90 -12.35
C THR A 16 -16.31 -23.67 -10.87
N ALA A 17 -17.24 -24.15 -10.06
CA ALA A 17 -17.38 -23.94 -8.64
C ALA A 17 -16.40 -24.76 -7.77
N ALA A 18 -16.10 -24.17 -6.61
CA ALA A 18 -16.00 -24.74 -5.27
C ALA A 18 -15.34 -26.12 -5.04
N LYS A 19 -14.25 -26.12 -4.24
CA LYS A 19 -14.08 -27.09 -3.15
C LYS A 19 -13.21 -26.54 -2.02
N LYS A 20 -13.81 -26.38 -0.83
CA LYS A 20 -13.13 -26.19 0.47
C LYS A 20 -12.51 -27.51 0.93
N ALA A 21 -11.30 -27.47 1.50
CA ALA A 21 -10.94 -28.10 2.78
C ALA A 21 -9.48 -27.80 3.16
N LYS A 22 -9.28 -27.50 4.46
CA LYS A 22 -8.10 -27.04 5.22
C LYS A 22 -7.04 -28.14 5.43
N PRO A 23 -5.75 -27.81 5.52
CA PRO A 23 -4.98 -27.96 6.78
C PRO A 23 -4.18 -26.67 7.08
N GLU A 24 -4.32 -26.05 8.26
CA GLU A 24 -3.46 -26.23 9.45
C GLU A 24 -2.05 -25.66 9.26
N GLU A 25 -1.86 -24.50 9.89
CA GLU A 25 -0.61 -23.97 10.47
C GLU A 25 0.69 -24.08 9.67
N SER A 26 1.08 -22.97 9.03
CA SER A 26 2.43 -22.40 9.11
C SER A 26 2.46 -21.07 8.38
N SER A 27 2.78 -20.03 9.15
CA SER A 27 3.35 -18.75 8.72
C SER A 27 3.90 -18.75 7.30
N SER A 28 3.24 -18.03 6.39
CA SER A 28 3.85 -17.20 5.33
C SER A 28 2.73 -16.57 4.51
N THR A 29 2.39 -15.34 4.86
CA THR A 29 1.47 -14.48 4.11
C THR A 29 1.89 -14.35 2.64
N PRO A 30 0.93 -14.26 1.70
CA PRO A 30 1.22 -14.17 0.28
C PRO A 30 1.71 -12.74 -0.04
N VAL A 31 3.02 -12.52 -0.05
CA VAL A 31 3.59 -11.29 -0.61
C VAL A 31 3.74 -11.52 -2.11
N GLU A 32 2.67 -11.21 -2.83
CA GLU A 32 2.65 -11.04 -4.28
C GLU A 32 3.65 -9.92 -4.63
N GLU A 33 4.85 -10.34 -4.98
CA GLU A 33 6.00 -9.57 -5.43
C GLU A 33 5.67 -8.85 -6.75
N SER A 34 5.20 -7.59 -6.65
CA SER A 34 5.42 -6.58 -7.70
C SER A 34 5.08 -5.17 -7.21
N GLN A 35 5.88 -4.66 -6.27
CA GLN A 35 5.73 -3.30 -5.71
C GLN A 35 7.07 -2.70 -5.22
N ASP A 36 8.21 -3.16 -5.75
CA ASP A 36 9.56 -2.84 -5.23
C ASP A 36 9.85 -1.36 -5.01
N GLY A 37 9.33 -0.48 -5.86
CA GLY A 37 9.56 0.96 -5.72
C GLY A 37 8.87 1.59 -4.50
N ALA A 38 7.67 1.13 -4.12
CA ALA A 38 6.92 1.75 -3.02
C ALA A 38 7.48 1.32 -1.65
N TYR A 39 7.85 0.04 -1.53
CA TYR A 39 8.49 -0.47 -0.33
C TYR A 39 9.87 0.14 -0.12
N ARG A 40 10.68 0.25 -1.18
CA ARG A 40 11.97 0.95 -1.10
C ARG A 40 11.81 2.40 -0.67
N LYS A 41 10.82 3.12 -1.21
CA LYS A 41 10.53 4.49 -0.79
C LYS A 41 10.07 4.58 0.66
N ALA A 42 9.24 3.65 1.14
CA ALA A 42 8.86 3.60 2.55
C ALA A 42 10.06 3.36 3.46
N ALA A 43 10.97 2.46 3.08
CA ALA A 43 12.21 2.20 3.82
C ALA A 43 13.15 3.41 3.83
N GLU A 44 13.32 4.11 2.68
CA GLU A 44 14.09 5.37 2.61
C GLU A 44 13.51 6.46 3.50
N VAL A 45 12.17 6.58 3.55
CA VAL A 45 11.52 7.52 4.45
C VAL A 45 11.75 7.11 5.91
N HIS A 46 11.63 5.83 6.24
CA HIS A 46 11.87 5.34 7.61
C HIS A 46 13.32 5.56 8.06
N SER A 47 14.31 5.25 7.23
CA SER A 47 15.72 5.50 7.55
C SER A 47 15.97 6.99 7.72
N GLY A 48 15.42 7.83 6.83
CA GLY A 48 15.51 9.29 6.94
C GLY A 48 14.86 9.82 8.23
N LEU A 49 13.70 9.30 8.62
CA LEU A 49 13.06 9.67 9.89
C LEU A 49 13.91 9.26 11.10
N CYS A 50 14.53 8.08 11.08
CA CYS A 50 15.43 7.64 12.15
C CYS A 50 16.70 8.50 12.23
N GLU A 51 17.26 8.90 11.08
CA GLU A 51 18.45 9.76 11.02
C GLU A 51 18.16 11.20 11.48
N LEU A 52 17.03 11.76 11.07
CA LEU A 52 16.67 13.14 11.41
C LEU A 52 16.07 13.29 12.81
N ALA A 53 15.40 12.25 13.33
CA ALA A 53 14.81 12.25 14.67
C ALA A 53 15.24 11.00 15.47
N PRO A 54 16.53 10.90 15.86
CA PRO A 54 17.04 9.78 16.65
C PRO A 54 16.46 9.72 18.07
N GLU A 55 15.84 10.80 18.53
CA GLU A 55 15.13 10.87 19.82
C GLU A 55 13.86 9.99 19.83
N HIS A 56 13.29 9.69 18.65
CA HIS A 56 12.08 8.90 18.52
C HIS A 56 12.37 7.53 17.87
N LYS A 57 11.86 6.46 18.48
CA LYS A 57 11.96 5.11 17.91
C LYS A 57 10.78 4.86 16.96
N PHE A 58 11.04 4.94 15.66
CA PHE A 58 10.06 4.61 14.63
C PHE A 58 10.09 3.12 14.29
N GLN A 59 8.92 2.49 14.26
CA GLN A 59 8.76 1.15 13.73
C GLN A 59 8.07 1.24 12.37
N LEU A 60 8.72 0.71 11.33
CA LEU A 60 8.10 0.61 10.02
C LEU A 60 7.16 -0.60 10.00
N VAL A 61 5.88 -0.35 9.76
CA VAL A 61 4.90 -1.40 9.52
C VAL A 61 4.27 -1.18 8.15
N LEU A 62 4.23 -2.25 7.37
CA LEU A 62 3.74 -2.21 6.00
C LEU A 62 2.42 -2.95 5.94
N ASN A 63 1.38 -2.27 5.43
CA ASN A 63 0.12 -2.91 5.02
C ASN A 63 -0.56 -3.77 6.11
N GLU A 64 -0.62 -3.29 7.36
CA GLU A 64 -1.30 -4.03 8.46
C GLU A 64 -2.77 -4.31 8.15
N ASP A 65 -3.44 -3.36 7.48
CA ASP A 65 -4.86 -3.41 7.16
C ASP A 65 -5.18 -4.18 5.86
N GLY A 66 -4.17 -4.82 5.25
CA GLY A 66 -4.31 -5.68 4.08
C GLY A 66 -3.73 -5.11 2.77
N LYS A 67 -4.14 -5.66 1.63
CA LYS A 67 -3.54 -5.34 0.32
C LYS A 67 -3.73 -3.84 -0.01
N PRO A 68 -2.64 -3.08 -0.23
CA PRO A 68 -2.74 -1.66 -0.50
C PRO A 68 -3.48 -1.39 -1.80
N ARG A 69 -4.23 -0.29 -1.84
CA ARG A 69 -4.95 0.12 -3.05
C ARG A 69 -3.96 0.40 -4.18
N ARG A 70 -4.30 -0.04 -5.41
CA ARG A 70 -3.42 0.10 -6.57
C ARG A 70 -3.04 1.57 -6.80
N GLY A 71 -1.76 1.89 -6.66
CA GLY A 71 -1.23 3.25 -6.84
C GLY A 71 -1.51 4.22 -5.69
N ALA A 72 -1.94 3.72 -4.54
CA ALA A 72 -1.96 4.45 -3.28
C ALA A 72 -0.61 4.32 -2.57
N PHE A 73 -0.20 5.38 -1.90
CA PHE A 73 0.92 5.39 -0.97
C PHE A 73 0.51 6.29 0.18
N GLU A 74 0.37 5.72 1.37
CA GLU A 74 -0.11 6.43 2.54
C GLU A 74 0.82 6.13 3.69
N ILE A 75 1.07 7.14 4.53
CA ILE A 75 1.91 7.01 5.72
C ILE A 75 1.07 7.47 6.90
N SER A 76 0.95 6.58 7.87
CA SER A 76 0.24 6.81 9.12
C SER A 76 1.22 6.64 10.28
N ILE A 77 1.05 7.43 11.33
CA ILE A 77 1.85 7.39 12.55
C ILE A 77 0.93 7.12 13.73
N ALA A 78 1.35 6.21 14.61
CA ALA A 78 0.67 5.91 15.86
C ALA A 78 1.62 6.15 17.05
N LYS A 79 1.07 6.68 18.14
CA LYS A 79 1.77 6.79 19.44
C LYS A 79 1.71 5.44 20.16
N GLY A 80 2.49 4.48 19.69
CA GLY A 80 2.54 3.12 20.24
C GLY A 80 1.72 2.10 19.45
N LYS A 81 1.72 0.85 19.92
CA LYS A 81 1.17 -0.31 19.19
C LYS A 81 -0.36 -0.31 19.08
N ASP A 82 -1.04 0.19 20.12
CA ASP A 82 -2.51 0.31 20.17
C ASP A 82 -2.97 1.77 20.05
N GLY A 83 -2.06 2.65 19.64
CA GLY A 83 -2.35 4.08 19.49
C GLY A 83 -3.22 4.35 18.27
N GLU A 84 -3.91 5.48 18.29
CA GLU A 84 -4.65 5.99 17.14
C GLU A 84 -3.67 6.26 15.98
N LYS A 85 -3.92 5.60 14.84
CA LYS A 85 -3.16 5.84 13.61
C LYS A 85 -3.63 7.16 12.98
N VAL A 86 -2.78 8.16 13.02
CA VAL A 86 -3.02 9.44 12.36
C VAL A 86 -2.38 9.40 10.98
N LEU A 87 -3.19 9.60 9.94
CA LEU A 87 -2.69 9.71 8.57
C LEU A 87 -1.91 11.01 8.41
N VAL A 88 -0.62 10.89 8.11
CA VAL A 88 0.31 12.02 7.97
C VAL A 88 0.52 12.37 6.50
N TRP A 89 0.44 11.38 5.60
CA TRP A 89 0.59 11.60 4.17
C TRP A 89 -0.32 10.68 3.34
N SER A 90 -0.88 11.23 2.26
CA SER A 90 -1.55 10.44 1.22
C SER A 90 -1.08 10.88 -0.18
N GLY A 91 -0.61 9.91 -0.95
CA GLY A 91 -0.22 10.01 -2.36
C GLY A 91 -1.38 9.75 -3.33
N LEU A 92 -2.60 9.50 -2.84
CA LEU A 92 -3.81 9.45 -3.66
C LEU A 92 -4.12 10.81 -4.33
N PRO A 93 -4.20 11.94 -3.60
CA PRO A 93 -4.55 13.25 -4.17
C PRO A 93 -3.44 13.86 -5.05
N LYS A 94 -2.20 13.36 -4.96
CA LYS A 94 -1.04 13.90 -5.71
C LYS A 94 -1.06 13.59 -7.21
N GLY A 95 -2.10 12.89 -7.69
CA GLY A 95 -2.42 12.80 -9.10
C GLY A 95 -1.57 11.78 -9.89
N PRO A 96 -1.61 11.87 -11.23
CA PRO A 96 -0.97 10.93 -12.15
C PRO A 96 0.56 10.85 -12.06
N PRO A 97 1.32 11.93 -11.75
CA PRO A 97 2.76 11.81 -11.56
C PRO A 97 3.07 10.88 -10.38
N ARG A 98 3.61 9.70 -10.69
CA ARG A 98 3.93 8.69 -9.67
C ARG A 98 5.01 9.15 -8.69
N LYS A 99 5.86 10.10 -9.10
CA LYS A 99 6.93 10.67 -8.27
C LYS A 99 6.36 11.47 -7.10
N ASP A 100 5.35 12.30 -7.35
CA ASP A 100 4.75 13.20 -6.35
C ASP A 100 3.90 12.45 -5.31
N LYS A 101 3.59 11.17 -5.55
CA LYS A 101 2.94 10.28 -4.58
C LYS A 101 3.84 9.97 -3.39
N PHE A 102 5.16 9.99 -3.59
CA PHE A 102 6.14 9.68 -2.54
C PHE A 102 6.64 10.98 -1.91
N PRO A 103 6.49 11.14 -0.58
CA PRO A 103 7.01 12.30 0.11
C PRO A 103 8.53 12.24 0.25
N GLU A 104 9.16 13.39 0.44
CA GLU A 104 10.53 13.46 0.92
C GLU A 104 10.59 13.21 2.45
N PRO A 105 11.65 12.55 2.97
CA PRO A 105 11.78 12.28 4.41
C PRO A 105 11.71 13.55 5.26
N LYS A 106 12.28 14.66 4.75
CA LYS A 106 12.27 15.96 5.43
C LYS A 106 10.87 16.55 5.54
N THR A 107 10.10 16.53 4.45
CA THR A 107 8.74 17.09 4.42
C THR A 107 7.82 16.33 5.37
N ILE A 108 7.89 15.00 5.35
CA ILE A 108 7.00 14.21 6.21
C ILE A 108 7.44 14.23 7.67
N LEU A 109 8.74 14.38 7.96
CA LEU A 109 9.23 14.48 9.34
C LEU A 109 8.54 15.61 10.11
N ASP A 110 8.42 16.80 9.51
CA ASP A 110 7.76 17.92 10.18
C ASP A 110 6.31 17.57 10.57
N ASP A 111 5.59 16.89 9.68
CA ASP A 111 4.21 16.47 9.94
C ASP A 111 4.15 15.33 10.98
N VAL A 112 5.09 14.39 10.93
CA VAL A 112 5.26 13.33 11.95
C VAL A 112 5.52 13.95 13.32
N LEU A 113 6.45 14.89 13.43
CA LEU A 113 6.80 15.55 14.69
C LEU A 113 5.62 16.38 15.23
N LYS A 114 4.83 17.04 14.37
CA LYS A 114 3.60 17.73 14.80
C LYS A 114 2.58 16.76 15.40
N VAL A 115 2.42 15.58 14.81
CA VAL A 115 1.51 14.55 15.31
C VAL A 115 2.01 13.96 16.64
N LEU A 116 3.32 13.73 16.77
CA LEU A 116 3.94 13.21 17.99
C LEU A 116 3.95 14.20 19.16
N LYS A 117 4.08 15.50 18.88
CA LYS A 117 4.07 16.58 19.89
C LYS A 117 2.68 16.98 20.38
N LYS A 118 1.62 16.60 19.65
CA LYS A 118 0.23 16.72 20.13
C LYS A 118 -0.03 15.80 21.32
#